data_AF-A0A7S4QLQ4-F1
#
_entry.id   AF-A0A7S4QLQ4-F1
#
_cell.length_a   1.000
_cell.length_b   1.000
_cell.length_c   1.000
_cell.angle_alpha   90.00
_cell.angle_beta   90.00
_cell.angle_gamma   90.00
#
_symmetry.space_group_name_H-M   'P 1'
#
loop_
_entity.id
_entity.type
_entity.pdbx_description
1 polymer ?
#
loop_
_entity_poly.entity_id
_entity_poly.type
_entity_poly.pdbx_seq_one_letter_code
_entity_poly.pdbx_strand_id
1 'polypeptide(L)'
;PAAAPPPPAAAPPPLPPPPRGCLRCPKCFDPQQVCIGHEDAVFQVFPECIKYSKAIPVSENYFCNRGVYRCPGTGVQVTLPRMTDEELGHLYGKYYSGQARFTSPDNPRSVGQAKAIREQGGWRGRQDLVIVEIGCAAGYVLYNLQDLAANNGQLICFEGDPDLHKRLGGTFKAVSEKYPNAKTKLVPSLFQVGALAESSIDVFTSSHVLEHHPNPCEVFEEVFRILRPGGVMFSEIPFQAYNFNASQHASANAFLFGKKVYEGQFHITLFSKESFKVAMRTAGFELIWNEGRRFVHRKPR
;
A
#
# COMPACT_ATOMS: atom_id res chain seq x y z
N PRO A 1 -41.63 -15.32 -25.30
CA PRO A 1 -41.35 -14.15 -24.44
C PRO A 1 -39.89 -13.70 -24.61
N ALA A 2 -39.66 -12.66 -25.40
CA ALA A 2 -38.35 -12.04 -25.54
C ALA A 2 -37.96 -11.38 -24.21
N ALA A 3 -36.77 -11.69 -23.69
CA ALA A 3 -36.24 -11.07 -22.49
C ALA A 3 -36.13 -9.55 -22.71
N ALA A 4 -36.65 -8.77 -21.76
CA ALA A 4 -36.53 -7.32 -21.80
C ALA A 4 -35.05 -6.92 -21.84
N PRO A 5 -34.68 -5.90 -22.64
CA PRO A 5 -33.31 -5.41 -22.67
C PRO A 5 -32.89 -4.95 -21.27
N PRO A 6 -31.62 -5.16 -20.88
CA PRO A 6 -31.12 -4.67 -19.60
C PRO A 6 -31.33 -3.15 -19.51
N PRO A 7 -31.62 -2.62 -18.31
CA PRO A 7 -31.81 -1.19 -18.12
C PRO A 7 -30.55 -0.43 -18.60
N PRO A 8 -30.72 0.78 -19.15
CA PRO A 8 -29.60 1.60 -19.58
C PRO A 8 -28.63 1.78 -18.41
N ALA A 9 -27.33 1.67 -18.70
CA ALA A 9 -26.30 1.97 -17.72
C ALA A 9 -26.55 3.37 -17.16
N ALA A 10 -26.54 3.52 -15.84
CA ALA A 10 -26.68 4.82 -15.18
C ALA A 10 -25.67 5.80 -15.82
N ALA A 11 -26.14 7.00 -16.16
CA ALA A 11 -25.28 8.03 -16.70
C ALA A 11 -24.10 8.25 -15.73
N PRO A 12 -22.86 8.36 -16.23
CA PRO A 12 -21.72 8.65 -15.36
C PRO A 12 -21.99 9.94 -14.59
N PRO A 13 -21.59 10.02 -13.31
CA PRO A 13 -21.74 11.25 -12.55
C PRO A 13 -21.05 12.41 -13.30
N PRO A 14 -21.59 13.64 -13.19
CA PRO A 14 -20.97 14.81 -13.82
C PRO A 14 -19.51 14.93 -13.38
N LEU A 15 -18.64 15.29 -14.32
CA LEU A 15 -17.22 15.50 -14.03
C LEU A 15 -17.10 16.52 -12.88
N PRO A 16 -16.29 16.24 -11.85
CA PRO A 16 -16.05 17.22 -10.80
C PRO A 16 -15.40 18.46 -11.43
N PRO A 17 -15.70 19.67 -10.93
CA PRO A 17 -15.00 20.86 -11.38
C PRO A 17 -13.50 20.67 -11.12
N PRO A 18 -12.62 21.17 -12.01
CA PRO A 18 -11.19 21.09 -11.78
C PRO A 18 -10.85 21.72 -10.42
N PRO A 19 -9.93 21.11 -9.67
CA PRO A 19 -9.57 21.59 -8.35
C PRO A 19 -9.13 23.05 -8.42
N ARG A 20 -9.66 23.89 -7.52
CA ARG A 20 -9.29 25.30 -7.44
C ARG A 20 -7.92 25.42 -6.80
N GLY A 21 -6.94 25.94 -7.54
CA GLY A 21 -5.58 26.17 -7.05
C GLY A 21 -4.56 25.14 -7.50
N CYS A 22 -3.32 25.35 -7.08
CA CYS A 22 -2.17 24.52 -7.45
C CYS A 22 -2.21 23.19 -6.69
N LEU A 23 -2.56 22.10 -7.39
CA LEU A 23 -2.35 20.75 -6.89
C LEU A 23 -0.86 20.40 -6.92
N ARG A 24 -0.40 19.64 -5.93
CA ARG A 24 1.00 19.20 -5.83
C ARG A 24 1.09 17.73 -5.47
N CYS A 25 2.08 17.07 -6.03
CA CYS A 25 2.45 15.73 -5.61
C CYS A 25 3.08 15.71 -4.22
N PRO A 26 3.02 14.57 -3.51
CA PRO A 26 3.85 14.34 -2.33
C PRO A 26 5.33 14.68 -2.57
N LYS A 27 6.01 15.23 -1.55
CA LYS A 27 7.36 15.79 -1.67
C LYS A 27 8.41 14.81 -2.17
N CYS A 28 8.35 13.54 -1.76
CA CYS A 28 9.30 12.53 -2.26
C CYS A 28 9.05 12.12 -3.72
N PHE A 29 7.87 12.44 -4.28
CA PHE A 29 7.52 12.20 -5.69
C PHE A 29 7.78 13.41 -6.57
N ASP A 30 7.78 14.60 -5.98
CA ASP A 30 8.20 15.83 -6.64
C ASP A 30 8.83 16.79 -5.62
N PRO A 31 10.16 16.74 -5.44
CA PRO A 31 10.86 17.61 -4.49
C PRO A 31 10.73 19.10 -4.84
N GLN A 32 10.50 19.43 -6.12
CA GLN A 32 10.34 20.81 -6.59
C GLN A 32 8.93 21.36 -6.31
N GLN A 33 7.98 20.50 -5.94
CA GLN A 33 6.62 20.90 -5.57
C GLN A 33 5.95 21.74 -6.68
N VAL A 34 6.16 21.33 -7.92
CA VAL A 34 5.61 21.94 -9.13
C VAL A 34 4.09 21.80 -9.09
N CYS A 35 3.40 22.85 -9.57
CA CYS A 35 1.96 22.80 -9.74
C CYS A 35 1.61 21.82 -10.85
N ILE A 36 0.76 20.85 -10.52
CA ILE A 36 0.23 19.87 -11.48
C ILE A 36 -0.63 20.60 -12.51
N GLY A 37 -0.25 20.43 -13.77
CA GLY A 37 -0.95 20.97 -14.95
C GLY A 37 -2.00 20.02 -15.52
N HIS A 38 -2.65 20.44 -16.59
CA HIS A 38 -3.61 19.62 -17.32
C HIS A 38 -2.91 18.47 -18.06
N GLU A 39 -1.71 18.74 -18.55
CA GLU A 39 -0.80 17.82 -19.24
C GLU A 39 -0.33 16.64 -18.36
N ASP A 40 -0.36 16.81 -17.04
CA ASP A 40 0.02 15.78 -16.08
C ASP A 40 -1.13 14.80 -15.77
N ALA A 41 -2.37 15.13 -16.19
CA ALA A 41 -3.53 14.31 -15.91
C ALA A 41 -3.51 13.00 -16.72
N VAL A 42 -3.47 11.87 -16.00
CA VAL A 42 -3.64 10.53 -16.55
C VAL A 42 -5.13 10.23 -16.73
N PHE A 43 -5.91 10.54 -15.70
CA PHE A 43 -7.37 10.45 -15.71
C PHE A 43 -7.94 11.69 -15.06
N GLN A 44 -8.86 12.38 -15.74
CA GLN A 44 -9.56 13.53 -15.14
C GLN A 44 -10.50 13.10 -14.01
N VAL A 45 -11.06 11.88 -14.11
CA VAL A 45 -11.84 11.24 -13.05
C VAL A 45 -11.24 9.89 -12.74
N PHE A 46 -11.02 9.61 -11.47
CA PHE A 46 -10.44 8.37 -11.02
C PHE A 46 -11.33 7.19 -11.45
N PRO A 47 -10.81 6.20 -12.19
CA PRO A 47 -11.64 5.17 -12.83
C PRO A 47 -12.51 4.35 -11.85
N GLU A 48 -12.10 4.27 -10.59
CA GLU A 48 -12.86 3.57 -9.56
C GLU A 48 -14.19 4.25 -9.19
N CYS A 49 -14.34 5.57 -9.44
CA CYS A 49 -15.63 6.25 -9.35
C CYS A 49 -16.70 5.53 -10.16
N ILE A 50 -16.40 5.22 -11.43
CA ILE A 50 -17.31 4.55 -12.37
C ILE A 50 -17.47 3.09 -11.96
N LYS A 51 -16.35 2.39 -11.69
CA LYS A 51 -16.33 0.96 -11.31
C LYS A 51 -17.25 0.67 -10.12
N TYR A 52 -17.25 1.54 -9.10
CA TYR A 52 -18.02 1.36 -7.88
C TYR A 52 -19.32 2.17 -7.82
N SER A 53 -19.70 2.87 -8.90
CA SER A 53 -20.91 3.70 -8.95
C SER A 53 -22.23 3.00 -8.59
N LYS A 54 -22.31 1.68 -8.79
CA LYS A 54 -23.47 0.87 -8.39
C LYS A 54 -23.43 0.38 -6.94
N ALA A 55 -22.25 0.32 -6.33
CA ALA A 55 -22.03 -0.26 -5.01
C ALA A 55 -21.85 0.81 -3.92
N ILE A 56 -21.34 1.99 -4.29
CA ILE A 56 -21.06 3.10 -3.38
C ILE A 56 -21.94 4.28 -3.79
N PRO A 57 -22.84 4.77 -2.92
CA PRO A 57 -23.64 5.96 -3.18
C PRO A 57 -22.76 7.16 -3.58
N VAL A 58 -23.26 8.04 -4.47
CA VAL A 58 -22.48 9.19 -4.96
C VAL A 58 -21.96 10.08 -3.83
N SER A 59 -22.75 10.27 -2.77
CA SER A 59 -22.35 11.06 -1.58
C SER A 59 -21.19 10.45 -0.78
N GLU A 60 -20.92 9.16 -0.98
CA GLU A 60 -19.92 8.38 -0.26
C GLU A 60 -18.78 7.91 -1.18
N ASN A 61 -18.91 8.14 -2.49
CA ASN A 61 -17.95 7.74 -3.50
C ASN A 61 -16.89 8.82 -3.68
N TYR A 62 -15.96 8.89 -2.72
CA TYR A 62 -14.87 9.87 -2.71
C TYR A 62 -13.88 9.71 -3.88
N PHE A 63 -14.03 8.71 -4.75
CA PHE A 63 -13.25 8.62 -5.99
C PHE A 63 -13.73 9.63 -7.05
N CYS A 64 -14.99 10.03 -7.00
CA CYS A 64 -15.63 10.80 -8.08
C CYS A 64 -15.21 12.27 -8.14
N ASN A 65 -14.58 12.82 -7.09
CA ASN A 65 -14.07 14.18 -7.05
C ASN A 65 -12.55 14.27 -7.25
N ARG A 66 -11.93 13.21 -7.76
CA ARG A 66 -10.47 13.09 -7.89
C ARG A 66 -10.08 12.67 -9.30
N GLY A 67 -8.92 13.15 -9.73
CA GLY A 67 -8.23 12.67 -10.92
C GLY A 67 -6.96 11.91 -10.54
N VAL A 68 -6.35 11.26 -11.52
CA VAL A 68 -5.02 10.63 -11.40
C VAL A 68 -4.03 11.47 -12.18
N TYR A 69 -2.94 11.84 -11.55
CA TYR A 69 -1.93 12.72 -12.13
C TYR A 69 -0.56 12.08 -12.01
N ARG A 70 0.28 12.27 -13.04
CA ARG A 70 1.68 11.86 -13.01
C ARG A 70 2.50 12.93 -12.32
N CYS A 71 3.29 12.55 -11.32
CA CYS A 71 4.23 13.46 -10.66
C CYS A 71 5.44 13.75 -11.56
N PRO A 72 5.79 15.02 -11.80
CA PRO A 72 6.91 15.39 -12.69
C PRO A 72 8.27 14.86 -12.21
N GLY A 73 8.50 14.77 -10.90
CA GLY A 73 9.80 14.37 -10.34
C GLY A 73 10.12 12.88 -10.52
N THR A 74 9.20 11.99 -10.13
CA THR A 74 9.45 10.53 -10.13
C THR A 74 8.63 9.75 -11.15
N GLY A 75 7.63 10.37 -11.76
CA GLY A 75 6.67 9.70 -12.65
C GLY A 75 5.66 8.80 -11.94
N VAL A 76 5.66 8.73 -10.60
CA VAL A 76 4.59 8.07 -9.83
C VAL A 76 3.24 8.70 -10.18
N GLN A 77 2.20 7.91 -10.29
CA GLN A 77 0.85 8.44 -10.52
C GLN A 77 0.09 8.46 -9.20
N VAL A 78 -0.51 9.58 -8.86
CA VAL A 78 -1.21 9.79 -7.60
C VAL A 78 -2.62 10.31 -7.85
N THR A 79 -3.54 9.89 -7.00
CA THR A 79 -4.90 10.40 -6.98
C THR A 79 -4.93 11.74 -6.24
N LEU A 80 -5.39 12.80 -6.91
CA LEU A 80 -5.50 14.15 -6.35
C LEU A 80 -6.90 14.75 -6.56
N PRO A 81 -7.40 15.62 -5.66
CA PRO A 81 -6.83 15.95 -4.34
C PRO A 81 -6.64 14.73 -3.42
N ARG A 82 -5.72 14.80 -2.46
CA ARG A 82 -5.46 13.66 -1.55
C ARG A 82 -6.73 13.29 -0.77
N MET A 83 -6.90 12.00 -0.49
CA MET A 83 -7.92 11.56 0.48
C MET A 83 -7.49 11.92 1.88
N THR A 84 -8.44 12.33 2.71
CA THR A 84 -8.25 12.44 4.16
C THR A 84 -8.28 11.05 4.79
N ASP A 85 -7.70 10.91 5.98
CA ASP A 85 -7.77 9.67 6.74
C ASP A 85 -9.22 9.27 7.05
N GLU A 86 -10.11 10.24 7.20
CA GLU A 86 -11.53 10.04 7.47
C GLU A 86 -12.28 9.51 6.25
N GLU A 87 -12.04 10.07 5.05
CA GLU A 87 -12.57 9.55 3.79
C GLU A 87 -12.06 8.12 3.52
N LEU A 88 -10.77 7.88 3.75
CA LEU A 88 -10.15 6.57 3.56
C LEU A 88 -10.69 5.56 4.57
N GLY A 89 -10.76 5.92 5.85
CA GLY A 89 -11.34 5.09 6.90
C GLY A 89 -12.78 4.69 6.60
N HIS A 90 -13.59 5.62 6.09
CA HIS A 90 -14.97 5.32 5.67
C HIS A 90 -15.03 4.35 4.48
N LEU A 91 -14.24 4.58 3.42
CA LEU A 91 -14.19 3.66 2.26
C LEU A 91 -13.76 2.25 2.67
N TYR A 92 -12.73 2.16 3.51
CA TYR A 92 -12.16 0.88 3.89
C TYR A 92 -13.06 0.12 4.85
N GLY A 93 -13.59 0.79 5.87
CA GLY A 93 -14.47 0.15 6.85
C GLY A 93 -15.79 -0.37 6.27
N LYS A 94 -16.26 0.21 5.15
CA LYS A 94 -17.59 -0.13 4.60
C LYS A 94 -17.54 -0.89 3.28
N TYR A 95 -16.52 -0.67 2.44
CA TYR A 95 -16.54 -1.14 1.05
C TYR A 95 -15.33 -1.96 0.63
N TYR A 96 -14.25 -1.95 1.41
CA TYR A 96 -13.05 -2.72 1.07
C TYR A 96 -13.20 -4.19 1.48
N SER A 97 -12.85 -5.12 0.58
CA SER A 97 -12.91 -6.56 0.85
C SER A 97 -11.66 -7.32 0.37
N GLY A 98 -10.61 -6.59 -0.01
CA GLY A 98 -9.40 -7.16 -0.63
C GLY A 98 -8.59 -8.09 0.28
N GLN A 99 -8.74 -7.99 1.61
CA GLN A 99 -7.94 -8.74 2.60
C GLN A 99 -8.39 -10.18 2.86
N ALA A 100 -9.58 -10.60 2.41
CA ALA A 100 -10.20 -11.87 2.82
C ALA A 100 -9.57 -13.16 2.24
N ARG A 101 -8.51 -13.07 1.42
CA ARG A 101 -8.06 -14.18 0.54
C ARG A 101 -6.98 -15.10 1.13
N PHE A 102 -6.49 -14.85 2.34
CA PHE A 102 -5.43 -15.65 2.94
C PHE A 102 -5.91 -16.40 4.19
N THR A 103 -5.72 -17.72 4.21
CA THR A 103 -6.29 -18.61 5.23
C THR A 103 -5.26 -19.40 6.03
N SER A 104 -3.98 -19.42 5.64
CA SER A 104 -2.93 -20.19 6.33
C SER A 104 -1.56 -19.51 6.28
N PRO A 105 -0.71 -19.68 7.32
CA PRO A 105 0.70 -19.27 7.28
C PRO A 105 1.51 -19.96 6.18
N ASP A 106 1.11 -21.17 5.75
CA ASP A 106 1.76 -21.93 4.67
C ASP A 106 1.46 -21.39 3.27
N ASN A 107 0.72 -20.27 3.17
CA ASN A 107 0.47 -19.65 1.89
C ASN A 107 1.80 -19.32 1.19
N PRO A 108 2.01 -19.74 -0.07
CA PRO A 108 3.28 -19.52 -0.78
C PRO A 108 3.70 -18.05 -0.84
N ARG A 109 2.74 -17.13 -0.78
CA ARG A 109 3.01 -15.69 -0.75
C ARG A 109 3.66 -15.28 0.57
N SER A 110 3.07 -15.58 1.72
CA SER A 110 3.62 -15.24 3.03
C SER A 110 4.96 -15.94 3.28
N VAL A 111 5.09 -17.20 2.83
CA VAL A 111 6.36 -17.94 2.90
C VAL A 111 7.43 -17.27 2.03
N GLY A 112 7.10 -16.90 0.79
CA GLY A 112 8.02 -16.25 -0.12
C GLY A 112 8.47 -14.85 0.34
N GLN A 113 7.56 -14.07 0.93
CA GLN A 113 7.85 -12.77 1.53
C GLN A 113 8.82 -12.94 2.71
N ALA A 114 8.53 -13.85 3.65
CA ALA A 114 9.39 -14.11 4.80
C ALA A 114 10.77 -14.66 4.38
N LYS A 115 10.84 -15.50 3.34
CA LYS A 115 12.10 -15.98 2.76
C LYS A 115 12.96 -14.83 2.25
N ALA A 116 12.39 -13.91 1.45
CA ALA A 116 13.10 -12.75 0.96
C ALA A 116 13.62 -11.87 2.11
N ILE A 117 12.80 -11.63 3.13
CA ILE A 117 13.21 -10.87 4.33
C ILE A 117 14.43 -11.52 5.01
N ARG A 118 14.39 -12.84 5.26
CA ARG A 118 15.49 -13.57 5.91
C ARG A 118 16.79 -13.51 5.11
N GLU A 119 16.71 -13.80 3.81
CA GLU A 119 17.89 -13.93 2.96
C GLU A 119 18.60 -12.59 2.76
N GLN A 120 17.84 -11.50 2.69
CA GLN A 120 18.37 -10.17 2.39
C GLN A 120 18.68 -9.34 3.66
N GLY A 121 18.10 -9.72 4.80
CA GLY A 121 18.29 -9.02 6.07
C GLY A 121 19.70 -9.08 6.64
N GLY A 122 20.45 -10.17 6.38
CA GLY A 122 21.82 -10.32 6.87
C GLY A 122 21.94 -10.58 8.38
N TRP A 123 20.88 -11.12 9.01
CA TRP A 123 20.81 -11.35 10.45
C TRP A 123 21.10 -12.80 10.87
N ARG A 124 22.06 -13.45 10.21
CA ARG A 124 22.38 -14.86 10.47
C ARG A 124 22.57 -15.10 11.97
N GLY A 125 21.71 -15.94 12.56
CA GLY A 125 21.76 -16.31 13.98
C GLY A 125 21.12 -15.31 14.96
N ARG A 126 20.61 -14.16 14.52
CA ARG A 126 19.86 -13.23 15.38
C ARG A 126 18.48 -13.77 15.69
N GLN A 127 18.02 -13.53 16.91
CA GLN A 127 16.71 -13.97 17.41
C GLN A 127 16.02 -12.87 18.25
N ASP A 128 16.58 -11.69 18.30
CA ASP A 128 16.18 -10.55 19.14
C ASP A 128 15.62 -9.39 18.30
N LEU A 129 15.20 -9.68 17.06
CA LEU A 129 14.77 -8.64 16.13
C LEU A 129 13.40 -8.06 16.51
N VAL A 130 13.25 -6.76 16.25
CA VAL A 130 11.98 -6.06 16.27
C VAL A 130 11.47 -5.91 14.84
N ILE A 131 10.35 -6.57 14.54
CA ILE A 131 9.76 -6.71 13.21
C ILE A 131 8.38 -6.05 13.21
N VAL A 132 8.16 -5.11 12.31
CA VAL A 132 6.90 -4.39 12.15
C VAL A 132 6.26 -4.72 10.81
N GLU A 133 4.98 -5.08 10.81
CA GLU A 133 4.17 -5.21 9.61
C GLU A 133 2.98 -4.25 9.64
N ILE A 134 2.74 -3.52 8.54
CA ILE A 134 1.53 -2.71 8.34
C ILE A 134 0.55 -3.46 7.45
N GLY A 135 -0.75 -3.42 7.79
CA GLY A 135 -1.79 -4.20 7.12
C GLY A 135 -1.54 -5.70 7.20
N CYS A 136 -1.19 -6.20 8.38
CA CYS A 136 -0.72 -7.59 8.54
C CYS A 136 -1.81 -8.65 8.34
N ALA A 137 -3.10 -8.24 8.30
CA ALA A 137 -4.25 -9.13 8.28
C ALA A 137 -4.18 -10.19 9.40
N ALA A 138 -4.02 -11.47 9.04
CA ALA A 138 -3.90 -12.57 10.00
C ALA A 138 -2.47 -12.76 10.56
N GLY A 139 -1.50 -11.92 10.18
CA GLY A 139 -0.13 -11.91 10.70
C GLY A 139 0.76 -13.04 10.19
N TYR A 140 0.47 -13.60 9.02
CA TYR A 140 1.17 -14.79 8.51
C TYR A 140 2.62 -14.53 8.09
N VAL A 141 2.97 -13.32 7.65
CA VAL A 141 4.38 -12.97 7.41
C VAL A 141 5.14 -12.90 8.73
N LEU A 142 4.58 -12.21 9.73
CA LEU A 142 5.14 -12.18 11.10
C LEU A 142 5.27 -13.59 11.70
N TYR A 143 4.27 -14.45 11.55
CA TYR A 143 4.35 -15.85 11.96
C TYR A 143 5.51 -16.58 11.29
N ASN A 144 5.66 -16.36 9.98
CA ASN A 144 6.76 -16.92 9.22
C ASN A 144 8.10 -16.24 9.49
N LEU A 145 8.21 -15.27 10.40
CA LEU A 145 9.47 -14.64 10.84
C LEU A 145 9.70 -14.78 12.36
N GLN A 146 8.83 -15.51 13.06
CA GLN A 146 8.80 -15.58 14.52
C GLN A 146 10.12 -16.02 15.18
N ASP A 147 10.92 -16.85 14.51
CA ASP A 147 12.22 -17.31 14.99
C ASP A 147 13.23 -16.16 15.13
N LEU A 148 13.12 -15.13 14.29
CA LEU A 148 13.97 -13.95 14.37
C LEU A 148 13.66 -13.07 15.59
N ALA A 149 12.53 -13.30 16.25
CA ALA A 149 12.12 -12.61 17.48
C ALA A 149 12.13 -13.53 18.73
N ALA A 150 12.58 -14.78 18.59
CA ALA A 150 12.50 -15.83 19.60
C ALA A 150 13.15 -15.51 20.96
N ASN A 151 14.17 -14.66 20.98
CA ASN A 151 14.96 -14.29 22.16
C ASN A 151 14.82 -12.80 22.46
N ASN A 152 13.77 -12.42 23.20
CA ASN A 152 13.46 -11.04 23.60
C ASN A 152 13.22 -10.06 22.44
N GLY A 153 13.01 -10.56 21.22
CA GLY A 153 12.56 -9.77 20.09
C GLY A 153 11.07 -9.44 20.16
N GLN A 154 10.56 -8.77 19.12
CA GLN A 154 9.16 -8.35 19.08
C GLN A 154 8.57 -8.39 17.67
N LEU A 155 7.35 -8.90 17.55
CA LEU A 155 6.52 -8.80 16.35
C LEU A 155 5.41 -7.77 16.59
N ILE A 156 5.34 -6.74 15.76
CA ILE A 156 4.34 -5.65 15.86
C ILE A 156 3.52 -5.64 14.57
N CYS A 157 2.20 -5.73 14.71
CA CYS A 157 1.26 -5.58 13.61
C CYS A 157 0.42 -4.32 13.77
N PHE A 158 0.34 -3.51 12.72
CA PHE A 158 -0.70 -2.49 12.55
C PHE A 158 -1.80 -3.07 11.64
N GLU A 159 -3.01 -3.27 12.17
CA GLU A 159 -4.16 -3.76 11.41
C GLU A 159 -5.44 -3.05 11.87
N GLY A 160 -6.12 -2.39 10.94
CA GLY A 160 -7.32 -1.62 11.21
C GLY A 160 -8.60 -2.44 11.18
N ASP A 161 -8.62 -3.59 10.49
CA ASP A 161 -9.82 -4.41 10.33
C ASP A 161 -10.05 -5.31 11.56
N PRO A 162 -11.12 -5.07 12.35
CA PRO A 162 -11.42 -5.87 13.53
C PRO A 162 -11.73 -7.33 13.23
N ASP A 163 -12.21 -7.67 12.03
CA ASP A 163 -12.52 -9.06 11.66
C ASP A 163 -11.24 -9.89 11.53
N LEU A 164 -10.10 -9.25 11.24
CA LEU A 164 -8.80 -9.90 11.12
C LEU A 164 -8.10 -10.05 12.48
N HIS A 165 -8.43 -9.22 13.47
CA HIS A 165 -7.81 -9.25 14.81
C HIS A 165 -7.97 -10.60 15.50
N LYS A 166 -9.13 -11.27 15.33
CA LYS A 166 -9.35 -12.60 15.91
C LYS A 166 -8.40 -13.65 15.33
N ARG A 167 -8.18 -13.62 14.00
CA ARG A 167 -7.26 -14.55 13.33
C ARG A 167 -5.83 -14.26 13.74
N LEU A 168 -5.45 -12.99 13.75
CA LEU A 168 -4.14 -12.54 14.24
C LEU A 168 -3.88 -12.96 15.69
N GLY A 169 -4.89 -12.88 16.56
CA GLY A 169 -4.78 -13.34 17.94
C GLY A 169 -4.42 -14.82 18.04
N GLY A 170 -5.00 -15.67 17.19
CA GLY A 170 -4.62 -17.08 17.07
C GLY A 170 -3.16 -17.25 16.62
N THR A 171 -2.74 -16.48 15.62
CA THR A 171 -1.35 -16.46 15.13
C THR A 171 -0.36 -16.07 16.23
N PHE A 172 -0.61 -14.97 16.94
CA PHE A 172 0.25 -14.50 18.03
C PHE A 172 0.26 -15.44 19.23
N LYS A 173 -0.87 -16.09 19.55
CA LYS A 173 -0.90 -17.15 20.55
C LYS A 173 0.03 -18.30 20.18
N ALA A 174 -0.02 -18.77 18.93
CA ALA A 174 0.86 -19.84 18.45
C ALA A 174 2.35 -19.44 18.48
N VAL A 175 2.68 -18.17 18.19
CA VAL A 175 4.05 -17.64 18.36
C VAL A 175 4.48 -17.67 19.83
N SER A 176 3.65 -17.15 20.75
CA SER A 176 3.97 -17.10 22.17
C SER A 176 4.10 -18.49 22.82
N GLU A 177 3.32 -19.47 22.37
CA GLU A 177 3.45 -20.86 22.82
C GLU A 177 4.77 -21.50 22.36
N LYS A 178 5.20 -21.19 21.13
CA LYS A 178 6.44 -21.73 20.56
C LYS A 178 7.70 -21.00 21.05
N TYR A 179 7.61 -19.69 21.25
CA TYR A 179 8.69 -18.81 21.67
C TYR A 179 8.24 -17.91 22.82
N PRO A 180 8.25 -18.39 24.08
CA PRO A 180 7.74 -17.65 25.23
C PRO A 180 8.42 -16.30 25.50
N ASN A 181 9.66 -16.12 25.03
CA ASN A 181 10.41 -14.87 25.17
C ASN A 181 10.17 -13.88 24.02
N ALA A 182 9.48 -14.29 22.95
CA ALA A 182 9.09 -13.40 21.87
C ALA A 182 7.88 -12.55 22.28
N LYS A 183 7.97 -11.24 22.08
CA LYS A 183 6.85 -10.33 22.33
C LYS A 183 5.99 -10.19 21.07
N THR A 184 4.68 -10.12 21.23
CA THR A 184 3.75 -9.83 20.13
C THR A 184 2.89 -8.62 20.49
N LYS A 185 2.58 -7.76 19.51
CA LYS A 185 1.78 -6.55 19.70
C LYS A 185 0.87 -6.31 18.50
N LEU A 186 -0.45 -6.28 18.72
CA LEU A 186 -1.40 -5.71 17.78
C LEU A 186 -1.62 -4.23 18.11
N VAL A 187 -1.53 -3.38 17.10
CA VAL A 187 -1.97 -1.99 17.10
C VAL A 187 -3.22 -1.93 16.22
N PRO A 188 -4.43 -1.78 16.80
CA PRO A 188 -5.70 -1.89 16.08
C PRO A 188 -6.01 -0.59 15.29
N SER A 189 -5.11 -0.20 14.40
CA SER A 189 -5.23 1.01 13.58
C SER A 189 -4.44 0.88 12.28
N LEU A 190 -4.67 1.83 11.37
CA LEU A 190 -3.71 2.14 10.31
C LEU A 190 -2.35 2.54 10.91
N PHE A 191 -1.31 2.48 10.09
CA PHE A 191 0.02 2.93 10.49
C PHE A 191 0.03 4.44 10.73
N GLN A 192 0.56 4.87 11.87
CA GLN A 192 0.59 6.27 12.28
C GLN A 192 2.04 6.73 12.40
N VAL A 193 2.35 7.86 11.77
CA VAL A 193 3.65 8.53 11.91
C VAL A 193 3.86 8.94 13.37
N GLY A 194 5.04 8.65 13.92
CA GLY A 194 5.39 8.92 15.32
C GLY A 194 4.97 7.82 16.30
N ALA A 195 4.30 6.76 15.85
CA ALA A 195 3.85 5.68 16.73
C ALA A 195 4.99 4.81 17.30
N LEU A 196 6.18 4.86 16.68
CA LEU A 196 7.35 4.09 17.06
C LEU A 196 8.56 5.01 17.30
N ALA A 197 9.46 4.60 18.19
CA ALA A 197 10.65 5.36 18.49
C ALA A 197 11.64 5.36 17.31
N GLU A 198 12.47 6.40 17.24
CA GLU A 198 13.55 6.45 16.25
C GLU A 198 14.53 5.29 16.45
N SER A 199 15.06 4.73 15.35
CA SER A 199 16.04 3.65 15.36
C SER A 199 15.69 2.50 16.32
N SER A 200 14.41 2.12 16.39
CA SER A 200 13.89 1.14 17.34
C SER A 200 13.60 -0.22 16.73
N ILE A 201 13.50 -0.32 15.39
CA ILE A 201 13.12 -1.57 14.71
C ILE A 201 14.21 -2.05 13.75
N ASP A 202 14.26 -3.37 13.53
CA ASP A 202 15.23 -3.99 12.62
C ASP A 202 14.61 -4.26 11.23
N VAL A 203 13.31 -4.54 11.20
CA VAL A 203 12.58 -4.94 9.99
C VAL A 203 11.25 -4.21 9.92
N PHE A 204 10.98 -3.59 8.76
CA PHE A 204 9.65 -3.10 8.40
C PHE A 204 9.13 -3.88 7.19
N THR A 205 7.87 -4.30 7.20
CA THR A 205 7.25 -5.04 6.10
C THR A 205 5.91 -4.42 5.71
N SER A 206 5.69 -4.31 4.41
CA SER A 206 4.43 -3.90 3.81
C SER A 206 4.16 -4.72 2.56
N SER A 207 2.97 -5.29 2.45
CA SER A 207 2.56 -6.05 1.25
C SER A 207 1.19 -5.57 0.79
N HIS A 208 1.15 -4.86 -0.33
CA HIS A 208 -0.06 -4.27 -0.88
C HIS A 208 -0.81 -3.36 0.11
N VAL A 209 -0.07 -2.40 0.68
CA VAL A 209 -0.59 -1.40 1.62
C VAL A 209 -0.16 0.01 1.21
N LEU A 210 1.08 0.20 0.76
CA LEU A 210 1.62 1.53 0.43
C LEU A 210 0.91 2.20 -0.75
N GLU A 211 0.37 1.44 -1.71
CA GLU A 211 -0.42 1.95 -2.83
C GLU A 211 -1.78 2.53 -2.40
N HIS A 212 -2.20 2.22 -1.17
CA HIS A 212 -3.44 2.69 -0.57
C HIS A 212 -3.23 3.92 0.32
N HIS A 213 -1.97 4.33 0.55
CA HIS A 213 -1.68 5.47 1.40
C HIS A 213 -1.91 6.79 0.63
N PRO A 214 -2.59 7.79 1.20
CA PRO A 214 -2.82 9.08 0.54
C PRO A 214 -1.54 9.92 0.46
N ASN A 215 -0.58 9.65 1.35
CA ASN A 215 0.76 10.19 1.30
C ASN A 215 1.82 9.14 1.67
N PRO A 216 2.25 8.27 0.75
CA PRO A 216 3.24 7.24 1.06
C PRO A 216 4.63 7.80 1.38
N CYS A 217 4.92 9.06 1.00
CA CYS A 217 6.20 9.69 1.33
C CYS A 217 6.40 9.85 2.84
N GLU A 218 5.36 10.23 3.58
CA GLU A 218 5.42 10.32 5.04
C GLU A 218 5.69 8.95 5.67
N VAL A 219 5.16 7.87 5.08
CA VAL A 219 5.45 6.50 5.51
C VAL A 219 6.90 6.15 5.23
N PHE A 220 7.45 6.48 4.06
CA PHE A 220 8.85 6.19 3.75
C PHE A 220 9.81 6.93 4.69
N GLU A 221 9.56 8.22 4.92
CA GLU A 221 10.34 9.05 5.85
C GLU A 221 10.25 8.51 7.28
N GLU A 222 9.05 8.15 7.73
CA GLU A 222 8.86 7.57 9.05
C GLU A 222 9.56 6.21 9.20
N VAL A 223 9.43 5.33 8.20
CA VAL A 223 10.10 4.02 8.21
C VAL A 223 11.61 4.18 8.23
N PHE A 224 12.13 5.15 7.47
CA PHE A 224 13.55 5.49 7.50
C PHE A 224 13.98 5.97 8.90
N ARG A 225 13.17 6.79 9.57
CA ARG A 225 13.44 7.26 10.93
C ARG A 225 13.45 6.12 11.96
N ILE A 226 12.43 5.26 11.95
CA ILE A 226 12.26 4.21 12.98
C ILE A 226 13.17 3.01 12.78
N LEU A 227 13.65 2.74 11.55
CA LEU A 227 14.62 1.67 11.30
C LEU A 227 15.97 2.00 11.93
N ARG A 228 16.59 1.01 12.56
CA ARG A 228 18.01 1.08 12.96
C ARG A 228 18.91 1.21 11.72
N PRO A 229 20.09 1.84 11.83
CA PRO A 229 21.10 1.76 10.77
C PRO A 229 21.39 0.29 10.41
N GLY A 230 21.35 -0.04 9.12
CA GLY A 230 21.45 -1.41 8.61
C GLY A 230 20.14 -2.23 8.67
N GLY A 231 19.06 -1.71 9.24
CA GLY A 231 17.73 -2.30 9.20
C GLY A 231 17.16 -2.33 7.78
N VAL A 232 16.16 -3.18 7.54
CA VAL A 232 15.59 -3.37 6.20
C VAL A 232 14.09 -3.12 6.14
N MET A 233 13.65 -2.62 4.99
CA MET A 233 12.26 -2.51 4.61
C MET A 233 11.96 -3.50 3.48
N PHE A 234 11.04 -4.42 3.73
CA PHE A 234 10.43 -5.24 2.69
C PHE A 234 9.16 -4.56 2.17
N SER A 235 8.98 -4.59 0.85
CA SER A 235 7.77 -4.08 0.20
C SER A 235 7.35 -4.98 -0.95
N GLU A 236 6.06 -5.33 -1.01
CA GLU A 236 5.45 -5.92 -2.21
C GLU A 236 4.40 -4.95 -2.77
N ILE A 237 4.64 -4.45 -3.99
CA ILE A 237 3.85 -3.36 -4.60
C ILE A 237 3.30 -3.79 -5.97
N PRO A 238 2.00 -3.56 -6.26
CA PRO A 238 1.45 -3.77 -7.59
C PRO A 238 1.98 -2.71 -8.56
N PHE A 239 2.44 -3.15 -9.74
CA PHE A 239 2.84 -2.23 -10.80
C PHE A 239 1.66 -1.90 -11.70
N GLN A 240 1.24 -0.64 -11.70
CA GLN A 240 -0.02 -0.18 -12.31
C GLN A 240 0.09 1.18 -13.01
N ALA A 241 1.32 1.62 -13.30
CA ALA A 241 1.52 2.88 -14.00
C ALA A 241 1.01 2.81 -15.45
N TYR A 242 0.14 3.76 -15.81
CA TYR A 242 -0.40 3.89 -17.16
C TYR A 242 0.57 4.60 -18.11
N ASN A 243 0.60 4.15 -19.37
CA ASN A 243 1.39 4.75 -20.45
C ASN A 243 0.58 5.81 -21.21
N PHE A 244 1.19 6.98 -21.45
CA PHE A 244 0.58 8.16 -22.10
C PHE A 244 0.42 8.02 -23.62
N ASN A 245 0.97 6.98 -24.26
CA ASN A 245 0.84 6.78 -25.71
C ASN A 245 -0.53 6.23 -26.12
N ALA A 246 -1.40 5.89 -25.16
CA ALA A 246 -2.81 5.64 -25.41
C ALA A 246 -3.56 6.93 -25.09
N SER A 247 -4.26 7.50 -26.08
CA SER A 247 -5.14 8.65 -25.86
C SER A 247 -6.05 8.45 -24.64
N GLN A 248 -6.51 9.52 -23.99
CA GLN A 248 -7.44 9.43 -22.84
C GLN A 248 -8.61 8.47 -23.11
N HIS A 249 -9.10 8.43 -24.36
CA HIS A 249 -10.09 7.46 -24.84
C HIS A 249 -9.60 6.01 -24.90
N ALA A 250 -8.37 5.76 -25.35
CA ALA A 250 -7.79 4.42 -25.37
C ALA A 250 -7.49 3.89 -23.96
N SER A 251 -7.10 4.75 -23.02
CA SER A 251 -6.90 4.39 -21.60
C SER A 251 -8.21 4.09 -20.88
N ALA A 252 -9.27 4.88 -21.12
CA ALA A 252 -10.61 4.62 -20.59
C ALA A 252 -11.25 3.36 -21.21
N ASN A 253 -11.11 3.15 -22.52
CA ASN A 253 -11.62 1.94 -23.17
C ASN A 253 -10.82 0.69 -22.80
N ALA A 254 -9.49 0.78 -22.60
CA ALA A 254 -8.70 -0.33 -22.10
C ALA A 254 -9.07 -0.72 -20.65
N PHE A 255 -9.38 0.29 -19.81
CA PHE A 255 -9.88 0.09 -18.46
C PHE A 255 -11.28 -0.56 -18.41
N LEU A 256 -12.20 -0.11 -19.29
CA LEU A 256 -13.59 -0.60 -19.31
C LEU A 256 -13.78 -1.91 -20.10
N PHE A 257 -12.99 -2.16 -21.15
CA PHE A 257 -13.33 -3.16 -22.18
C PHE A 257 -12.20 -4.15 -22.57
N GLY A 258 -11.11 -4.30 -21.82
CA GLY A 258 -10.37 -5.58 -21.88
C GLY A 258 -8.86 -5.58 -22.03
N LYS A 259 -8.11 -4.75 -21.28
CA LYS A 259 -6.76 -5.16 -20.86
C LYS A 259 -6.63 -4.97 -19.35
N LYS A 260 -6.09 -5.97 -18.65
CA LYS A 260 -5.82 -5.95 -17.19
C LYS A 260 -4.74 -4.90 -16.86
N VAL A 261 -5.08 -3.61 -16.95
CA VAL A 261 -4.12 -2.51 -16.70
C VAL A 261 -4.33 -1.90 -15.30
N TYR A 262 -5.46 -2.20 -14.65
CA TYR A 262 -5.77 -1.84 -13.27
C TYR A 262 -6.07 -3.12 -12.48
N GLU A 263 -5.28 -3.43 -11.46
CA GLU A 263 -5.53 -4.55 -10.56
C GLU A 263 -5.91 -4.02 -9.17
N GLY A 264 -6.63 -4.81 -8.37
CA GLY A 264 -6.95 -4.42 -6.99
C GLY A 264 -8.11 -3.43 -6.85
N GLN A 265 -8.31 -3.02 -5.61
CA GLN A 265 -9.42 -2.19 -5.14
C GLN A 265 -8.81 -1.05 -4.35
N PHE A 266 -9.15 0.20 -4.66
CA PHE A 266 -8.75 1.39 -3.88
C PHE A 266 -7.24 1.69 -3.94
N HIS A 267 -6.59 1.41 -5.07
CA HIS A 267 -5.19 1.80 -5.26
C HIS A 267 -5.13 3.26 -5.68
N ILE A 268 -4.80 4.14 -4.74
CA ILE A 268 -4.81 5.61 -4.92
C ILE A 268 -3.42 6.18 -5.23
N THR A 269 -2.37 5.36 -5.11
CA THR A 269 -1.04 5.64 -5.64
C THR A 269 -0.62 4.50 -6.55
N LEU A 270 -0.31 4.80 -7.82
CA LEU A 270 0.06 3.81 -8.82
C LEU A 270 1.55 3.90 -9.11
N PHE A 271 2.25 2.86 -8.69
CA PHE A 271 3.68 2.74 -8.91
C PHE A 271 3.98 2.03 -10.24
N SER A 272 5.02 2.50 -10.92
CA SER A 272 5.83 1.65 -11.78
C SER A 272 6.97 1.06 -10.96
N LYS A 273 7.64 0.04 -11.51
CA LYS A 273 8.87 -0.49 -10.90
C LYS A 273 9.91 0.61 -10.67
N GLU A 274 10.15 1.44 -11.67
CA GLU A 274 11.19 2.48 -11.61
C GLU A 274 10.78 3.64 -10.71
N SER A 275 9.53 4.10 -10.79
CA SER A 275 9.06 5.20 -9.95
C SER A 275 9.05 4.84 -8.45
N PHE A 276 8.77 3.57 -8.10
CA PHE A 276 8.92 3.09 -6.72
C PHE A 276 10.38 3.10 -6.26
N LYS A 277 11.32 2.59 -7.08
CA LYS A 277 12.75 2.63 -6.76
C LYS A 277 13.26 4.04 -6.55
N VAL A 278 12.85 4.98 -7.41
CA VAL A 278 13.23 6.40 -7.27
C VAL A 278 12.67 6.97 -5.96
N ALA A 279 11.40 6.75 -5.65
CA ALA A 279 10.81 7.22 -4.39
C ALA A 279 11.54 6.68 -3.15
N MET A 280 11.85 5.38 -3.12
CA MET A 280 12.60 4.76 -2.03
C MET A 280 14.01 5.36 -1.89
N ARG A 281 14.71 5.57 -3.01
CA ARG A 281 16.02 6.23 -3.01
C ARG A 281 15.94 7.67 -2.50
N THR A 282 14.92 8.43 -2.91
CA THR A 282 14.68 9.80 -2.43
C THR A 282 14.45 9.83 -0.92
N ALA A 283 13.81 8.81 -0.36
CA ALA A 283 13.64 8.64 1.09
C ALA A 283 14.91 8.16 1.82
N GLY A 284 16.04 8.00 1.12
CA GLY A 284 17.33 7.63 1.71
C GLY A 284 17.64 6.13 1.71
N PHE A 285 16.76 5.30 1.17
CA PHE A 285 16.97 3.85 1.15
C PHE A 285 17.88 3.38 0.01
N GLU A 286 18.63 2.30 0.29
CA GLU A 286 19.39 1.56 -0.71
C GLU A 286 18.63 0.30 -1.14
N LEU A 287 18.45 0.10 -2.45
CA LEU A 287 17.90 -1.16 -2.97
C LEU A 287 18.96 -2.25 -2.88
N ILE A 288 18.70 -3.31 -2.10
CA ILE A 288 19.61 -4.46 -1.98
C ILE A 288 19.12 -5.70 -2.72
N TRP A 289 17.80 -5.81 -2.93
CA TRP A 289 17.22 -6.94 -3.66
C TRP A 289 15.86 -6.60 -4.26
N ASN A 290 15.57 -7.15 -5.44
CA ASN A 290 14.25 -7.10 -6.05
C ASN A 290 13.99 -8.34 -6.91
N GLU A 291 12.82 -8.95 -6.73
CA GLU A 291 12.29 -9.99 -7.60
C GLU A 291 10.82 -9.70 -7.92
N GLY A 292 10.50 -9.52 -9.20
CA GLY A 292 9.17 -9.11 -9.63
C GLY A 292 8.69 -7.84 -8.91
N ARG A 293 7.60 -7.98 -8.15
CA ARG A 293 6.92 -6.93 -7.37
C ARG A 293 7.44 -6.76 -5.94
N ARG A 294 8.42 -7.58 -5.53
CA ARG A 294 8.96 -7.61 -4.17
C ARG A 294 10.30 -6.92 -4.12
N PHE A 295 10.52 -6.15 -3.07
CA PHE A 295 11.72 -5.36 -2.86
C PHE A 295 12.21 -5.52 -1.44
N VAL A 296 13.53 -5.54 -1.26
CA VAL A 296 14.16 -5.31 0.03
C VAL A 296 15.08 -4.10 -0.13
N HIS A 297 14.81 -3.11 0.70
CA HIS A 297 15.59 -1.89 0.83
C HIS A 297 16.29 -1.86 2.18
N ARG A 298 17.45 -1.21 2.27
CA ARG A 298 18.23 -1.08 3.48
C ARG A 298 18.39 0.39 3.86
N LYS A 299 18.28 0.68 5.16
CA LYS A 299 18.77 1.94 5.72
C LYS A 299 20.29 1.85 5.84
N PRO A 300 21.07 2.78 5.25
CA PRO A 300 22.53 2.78 5.37
C PRO A 300 22.99 2.75 6.83
N ARG A 301 24.22 2.25 7.06
CA ARG A 301 24.83 2.19 8.40
C ARG A 301 25.42 3.53 8.83
#